data_AF-A0A1S3DAJ5-F1
#
_entry.id   AF-A0A1S3DAJ5-F1
#
_cell.length_a   1.000
_cell.length_b   1.000
_cell.length_c   1.000
_cell.angle_alpha   90.00
_cell.angle_beta   90.00
_cell.angle_gamma   90.00
#
_symmetry.space_group_name_H-M   'P 1'
#
loop_
_entity.id
_entity.type
_entity.pdbx_description
1 polymer ?
#
loop_
_entity_poly.entity_id
_entity_poly.type
_entity_poly.pdbx_seq_one_letter_code
_entity_poly.pdbx_strand_id
1 'polypeptide(L)'
;MGLLNLGFLVNLISAPVTSGFTTATSIIIIITQIKGILGLKIRANGCMNYLIQYYENVHKARMGDLVLGISCIVFLLLMRKLKDLPIDKEKRRGLYRCLWYMSTGRNVLIVLITSFISYRYEAVGVETPFKLLGHVEPGIPRFQLPPFSTTMGNHTVEFTQMFRDLTPAMFVIPLVAILANVSISKAFAASSGSPVDATQEMLTLSI
;
A
#
# COMPACT_ATOMS: atom_id res chain seq x y z
N MET A 1 14.51 11.45 16.82
CA MET A 1 14.26 12.63 15.97
C MET A 1 13.25 13.58 16.62
N GLY A 2 12.07 13.08 17.07
CA GLY A 2 11.06 13.82 17.84
C GLY A 2 11.62 14.66 19.01
N LEU A 3 12.26 13.99 19.95
CA LEU A 3 12.81 14.58 21.18
C LEU A 3 13.89 15.65 20.95
N LEU A 4 14.55 15.61 19.80
CA LEU A 4 15.66 16.50 19.44
C LEU A 4 15.16 17.75 18.68
N ASN A 5 13.84 17.97 18.58
CA ASN A 5 13.22 19.10 17.90
C ASN A 5 13.69 19.30 16.43
N LEU A 6 14.03 18.23 15.71
CA LEU A 6 14.40 18.30 14.28
C LEU A 6 13.23 18.67 13.34
N GLY A 7 12.08 19.13 13.85
CA GLY A 7 10.99 19.63 13.02
C GLY A 7 11.41 20.80 12.12
N PHE A 8 12.44 21.56 12.51
CA PHE A 8 13.03 22.58 11.65
C PHE A 8 13.61 22.01 10.35
N LEU A 9 14.26 20.84 10.36
CA LEU A 9 14.77 20.20 9.13
C LEU A 9 13.64 19.83 8.18
N VAL A 10 12.48 19.48 8.73
CA VAL A 10 11.30 19.14 7.94
C VAL A 10 10.67 20.40 7.32
N ASN A 11 10.77 21.54 8.00
CA ASN A 11 10.34 22.84 7.46
C ASN A 11 11.23 23.32 6.31
N LEU A 12 12.48 22.82 6.19
CA LEU A 12 13.36 23.09 5.04
C LEU A 12 12.96 22.29 3.78
N ILE A 13 12.02 21.34 3.89
CA ILE A 13 11.53 20.58 2.74
C ILE A 13 10.49 21.44 2.01
N SER A 14 10.90 21.90 0.84
CA SER A 14 10.07 22.71 -0.04
C SER A 14 8.94 21.88 -0.68
N ALA A 15 7.85 22.55 -1.08
CA ALA A 15 6.74 21.90 -1.79
C ALA A 15 7.20 21.12 -3.05
N PRO A 16 8.15 21.61 -3.87
CA PRO A 16 8.72 20.85 -4.98
C PRO A 16 9.33 19.50 -4.57
N VAL A 17 10.03 19.42 -3.44
CA VAL A 17 10.65 18.17 -2.96
C VAL A 17 9.57 17.15 -2.57
N THR A 18 8.53 17.60 -1.85
CA THR A 18 7.41 16.71 -1.48
C THR A 18 6.64 16.19 -2.69
N SER A 19 6.44 17.04 -3.71
CA SER A 19 5.79 16.66 -4.97
C SER A 19 6.62 15.67 -5.78
N GLY A 20 7.93 15.91 -5.90
CA GLY A 20 8.87 14.99 -6.55
C GLY A 20 8.92 13.63 -5.86
N PHE A 21 9.00 13.61 -4.54
CA PHE A 21 8.96 12.39 -3.73
C PHE A 21 7.64 11.62 -3.93
N THR A 22 6.49 12.29 -3.86
CA THR A 22 5.17 11.65 -4.03
C THR A 22 5.03 11.05 -5.43
N THR A 23 5.51 11.75 -6.46
CA THR A 23 5.48 11.29 -7.85
C THR A 23 6.36 10.06 -8.04
N ALA A 24 7.61 10.10 -7.55
CA ALA A 24 8.53 8.96 -7.62
C ALA A 24 7.99 7.73 -6.88
N THR A 25 7.49 7.93 -5.66
CA THR A 25 6.84 6.87 -4.86
C THR A 25 5.64 6.28 -5.59
N SER A 26 4.81 7.12 -6.22
CA SER A 26 3.66 6.66 -7.01
C SER A 26 4.08 5.77 -8.19
N ILE A 27 5.13 6.14 -8.91
CA ILE A 27 5.69 5.33 -10.01
C ILE A 27 6.19 3.98 -9.47
N ILE A 28 6.93 3.97 -8.35
CA ILE A 28 7.43 2.74 -7.73
C ILE A 28 6.27 1.83 -7.30
N ILE A 29 5.21 2.39 -6.71
CA ILE A 29 4.01 1.63 -6.33
C ILE A 29 3.38 1.01 -7.58
N ILE A 30 3.15 1.78 -8.65
CA ILE A 30 2.57 1.25 -9.88
C ILE A 30 3.42 0.09 -10.41
N ILE A 31 4.73 0.27 -10.53
CA ILE A 31 5.65 -0.75 -11.05
C ILE A 31 5.63 -2.00 -10.17
N THR A 32 5.63 -1.87 -8.83
CA THR A 32 5.63 -3.02 -7.92
C THR A 32 4.29 -3.77 -7.88
N GLN A 33 3.18 -3.12 -8.23
CA GLN A 33 1.84 -3.74 -8.26
C GLN A 33 1.52 -4.47 -9.57
N ILE A 34 2.23 -4.17 -10.67
CA ILE A 34 2.05 -4.85 -11.97
C ILE A 34 2.20 -6.38 -11.83
N LYS A 35 3.13 -6.88 -10.99
CA LYS A 35 3.26 -8.32 -10.72
C LYS A 35 1.99 -8.97 -10.19
N GLY A 36 1.20 -8.24 -9.41
CA GLY A 36 -0.08 -8.71 -8.88
C GLY A 36 -1.13 -8.83 -9.98
N ILE A 37 -1.22 -7.83 -10.85
CA ILE A 37 -2.14 -7.82 -12.00
C ILE A 37 -1.77 -8.94 -12.98
N LEU A 38 -0.48 -9.15 -13.26
CA LEU A 38 -0.04 -10.20 -14.19
C LEU A 38 -0.03 -11.62 -13.57
N GLY A 39 -0.27 -11.75 -12.26
CA GLY A 39 -0.19 -13.03 -11.54
C GLY A 39 1.23 -13.59 -11.40
N LEU A 40 2.27 -12.75 -11.57
CA LEU A 40 3.66 -13.15 -11.56
C LEU A 40 4.26 -13.18 -10.15
N LYS A 41 5.07 -14.20 -9.84
CA LYS A 41 5.85 -14.29 -8.60
C LYS A 41 7.23 -13.69 -8.80
N ILE A 42 7.31 -12.36 -8.76
CA ILE A 42 8.57 -11.61 -8.94
C ILE A 42 9.08 -11.06 -7.60
N ARG A 43 10.35 -11.34 -7.30
CA ARG A 43 11.11 -10.72 -6.20
C ARG A 43 12.30 -10.00 -6.81
N ALA A 44 12.26 -8.69 -6.78
CA ALA A 44 13.26 -7.82 -7.37
C ALA A 44 13.56 -6.66 -6.41
N ASN A 45 14.82 -6.24 -6.37
CA ASN A 45 15.27 -5.08 -5.61
C ASN A 45 15.48 -3.92 -6.58
N GLY A 46 14.73 -2.83 -6.39
CA GLY A 46 14.81 -1.64 -7.23
C GLY A 46 13.94 -1.69 -8.49
N CYS A 47 13.57 -0.49 -8.96
CA CYS A 47 12.64 -0.27 -10.07
C CYS A 47 13.12 -0.91 -11.39
N MET A 48 14.38 -0.70 -11.78
CA MET A 48 14.93 -1.23 -13.03
C MET A 48 14.87 -2.76 -13.07
N ASN A 49 15.18 -3.41 -11.95
CA ASN A 49 15.19 -4.87 -11.86
C ASN A 49 13.78 -5.46 -11.96
N TYR A 50 12.75 -4.73 -11.50
CA TYR A 50 11.36 -5.11 -11.76
C TYR A 50 11.02 -5.06 -13.25
N LEU A 51 11.43 -4.02 -13.96
CA LEU A 51 11.15 -3.86 -15.40
C LEU A 51 11.78 -4.99 -16.22
N ILE A 52 13.03 -5.34 -15.94
CA ILE A 52 13.73 -6.45 -16.60
C ILE A 52 12.99 -7.77 -16.33
N GLN A 53 12.66 -8.05 -15.06
CA GLN A 53 11.95 -9.29 -14.71
C GLN A 53 10.53 -9.36 -15.31
N TYR A 54 9.86 -8.23 -15.52
CA TYR A 54 8.58 -8.21 -16.23
C TYR A 54 8.73 -8.59 -17.69
N TYR A 55 9.74 -8.06 -18.37
CA TYR A 55 10.02 -8.41 -19.76
C TYR A 55 10.33 -9.91 -19.90
N GLU A 56 11.17 -10.46 -19.03
CA GLU A 56 11.55 -11.88 -19.07
C GLU A 56 10.40 -12.83 -18.72
N ASN A 57 9.52 -12.44 -17.78
CA ASN A 57 8.47 -13.31 -17.27
C ASN A 57 7.07 -13.01 -17.82
N VAL A 58 6.93 -12.10 -18.80
CA VAL A 58 5.64 -11.75 -19.40
C VAL A 58 4.91 -12.99 -19.96
N HIS A 59 5.67 -13.97 -20.49
CA HIS A 59 5.12 -15.21 -21.02
C HIS A 59 4.52 -16.14 -19.96
N LYS A 60 4.86 -15.96 -18.68
CA LYS A 60 4.33 -16.73 -17.55
C LYS A 60 3.11 -16.07 -16.90
N ALA A 61 2.60 -14.98 -17.48
CA ALA A 61 1.47 -14.25 -16.95
C ALA A 61 0.20 -15.12 -16.97
N ARG A 62 -0.56 -15.09 -15.87
CA ARG A 62 -1.81 -15.83 -15.75
C ARG A 62 -2.95 -14.94 -16.23
N MET A 63 -3.64 -15.37 -17.29
CA MET A 63 -4.74 -14.61 -17.86
C MET A 63 -5.88 -14.37 -16.87
N GLY A 64 -6.14 -15.33 -15.97
CA GLY A 64 -7.17 -15.18 -14.93
C GLY A 64 -6.87 -14.05 -13.95
N ASP A 65 -5.62 -13.93 -13.50
CA ASP A 65 -5.16 -12.84 -12.62
C ASP A 65 -5.24 -11.48 -13.35
N LEU A 66 -4.90 -11.45 -14.64
CA LEU A 66 -4.97 -10.24 -15.47
C LEU A 66 -6.41 -9.73 -15.63
N VAL A 67 -7.35 -10.62 -15.97
CA VAL A 67 -8.77 -10.27 -16.12
C VAL A 67 -9.36 -9.81 -14.78
N LEU A 68 -9.03 -10.50 -13.68
CA LEU A 68 -9.45 -10.12 -12.34
C LEU A 68 -8.89 -8.74 -11.94
N GLY A 69 -7.61 -8.50 -12.20
CA GLY A 69 -6.95 -7.23 -11.90
C GLY A 69 -7.55 -6.06 -12.68
N ILE A 70 -7.74 -6.21 -13.99
CA ILE A 70 -8.34 -5.17 -14.84
C ILE A 70 -9.80 -4.92 -14.44
N SER A 71 -10.60 -5.98 -14.23
CA SER A 71 -11.99 -5.84 -13.80
C SER A 71 -12.11 -5.14 -12.45
N CYS A 72 -11.21 -5.42 -11.50
CA CYS A 72 -11.12 -4.72 -10.22
C CYS A 72 -10.85 -3.21 -10.40
N ILE A 73 -9.88 -2.85 -11.26
CA ILE A 73 -9.58 -1.44 -11.55
C ILE A 73 -10.80 -0.74 -12.17
N VAL A 74 -11.42 -1.35 -13.18
CA VAL A 74 -12.62 -0.80 -13.83
C VAL A 74 -13.76 -0.62 -12.83
N PHE A 75 -14.01 -1.63 -11.98
CA PHE A 75 -15.03 -1.57 -10.94
C PHE A 75 -14.78 -0.41 -9.95
N LEU A 76 -13.55 -0.26 -9.46
CA LEU A 76 -13.20 0.81 -8.53
C LEU A 76 -13.34 2.20 -9.15
N LEU A 77 -12.96 2.37 -10.42
CA LEU A 77 -13.13 3.63 -11.16
C LEU A 77 -14.61 3.94 -11.41
N LEU A 78 -15.42 2.94 -11.78
CA LEU A 78 -16.87 3.07 -11.95
C LEU A 78 -17.54 3.49 -10.63
N MET A 79 -17.23 2.81 -9.52
CA MET A 79 -17.75 3.15 -8.20
C MET A 79 -17.33 4.53 -7.71
N ARG A 80 -16.14 5.01 -8.12
CA ARG A 80 -15.71 6.39 -7.87
C ARG A 80 -16.58 7.39 -8.63
N LYS A 81 -16.84 7.13 -9.93
CA LYS A 81 -17.69 7.98 -10.78
C LYS A 81 -19.15 7.98 -10.37
N LEU A 82 -19.63 6.90 -9.74
CA LEU A 82 -21.00 6.79 -9.26
C LEU A 82 -21.37 7.88 -8.22
N LYS A 83 -20.38 8.39 -7.48
CA LYS A 83 -20.57 9.51 -6.53
C LYS A 83 -20.81 10.86 -7.23
N ASP A 84 -20.33 11.00 -8.46
CA ASP A 84 -20.35 12.26 -9.22
C ASP A 84 -21.63 12.38 -10.09
N LEU A 85 -22.49 11.36 -10.10
CA LEU A 85 -23.77 11.41 -10.83
C LEU A 85 -24.70 12.45 -10.20
N PRO A 86 -25.29 13.37 -11.01
CA PRO A 86 -26.24 14.36 -10.52
C PRO A 86 -27.59 13.69 -10.23
N ILE A 87 -27.67 12.98 -9.10
CA ILE A 87 -28.91 12.36 -8.64
C ILE A 87 -29.68 13.38 -7.82
N ASP A 88 -30.91 13.60 -8.24
CA ASP A 88 -31.85 14.51 -7.59
C ASP A 88 -32.19 14.00 -6.18
N LYS A 89 -31.66 14.72 -5.16
CA LYS A 89 -31.67 14.27 -3.76
C LYS A 89 -33.09 14.22 -3.16
N GLU A 90 -34.01 15.03 -3.69
CA GLU A 90 -35.38 15.12 -3.20
C GLU A 90 -36.24 13.91 -3.63
N LYS A 91 -36.15 13.47 -4.89
CA LYS A 91 -37.00 12.38 -5.39
C LYS A 91 -36.53 10.98 -4.98
N ARG A 92 -35.23 10.76 -4.75
CA ARG A 92 -34.67 9.41 -4.49
C ARG A 92 -33.66 9.38 -3.36
N ARG A 93 -34.04 9.92 -2.19
CA ARG A 93 -33.22 9.97 -0.97
C ARG A 93 -32.64 8.61 -0.55
N GLY A 94 -33.41 7.52 -0.72
CA GLY A 94 -32.95 6.16 -0.41
C GLY A 94 -31.85 5.68 -1.35
N LEU A 95 -32.03 5.83 -2.67
CA LEU A 95 -31.05 5.46 -3.68
C LEU A 95 -29.75 6.25 -3.52
N TYR A 96 -29.84 7.56 -3.26
CA TYR A 96 -28.67 8.40 -3.01
C TYR A 96 -27.85 7.91 -1.81
N ARG A 97 -28.50 7.56 -0.68
CA ARG A 97 -27.79 6.99 0.48
C ARG A 97 -27.12 5.66 0.14
N CYS A 98 -27.82 4.74 -0.54
CA CYS A 98 -27.24 3.47 -0.94
C CYS A 98 -26.01 3.67 -1.84
N LEU A 99 -26.09 4.55 -2.85
CA LEU A 99 -24.96 4.83 -3.75
C LEU A 99 -23.78 5.50 -3.01
N TRP A 100 -24.06 6.37 -2.05
CA TRP A 100 -23.03 6.99 -1.21
C TRP A 100 -22.31 5.96 -0.33
N TYR A 101 -23.05 5.06 0.32
CA TYR A 101 -22.48 3.95 1.09
C TYR A 101 -21.68 3.00 0.20
N MET A 102 -22.21 2.65 -0.97
CA MET A 102 -21.55 1.74 -1.92
C MET A 102 -20.25 2.35 -2.46
N SER A 103 -20.24 3.64 -2.78
CA SER A 103 -19.04 4.34 -3.25
C SER A 103 -17.98 4.51 -2.16
N THR A 104 -18.41 4.74 -0.91
CA THR A 104 -17.52 4.82 0.26
C THR A 104 -16.90 3.46 0.58
N GLY A 105 -17.70 2.39 0.53
CA GLY A 105 -17.28 1.02 0.83
C GLY A 105 -16.65 0.26 -0.35
N ARG A 106 -16.33 0.90 -1.47
CA ARG A 106 -15.89 0.24 -2.72
C ARG A 106 -14.74 -0.77 -2.56
N ASN A 107 -13.77 -0.49 -1.69
CA ASN A 107 -12.63 -1.37 -1.43
C ASN A 107 -13.04 -2.64 -0.69
N VAL A 108 -13.96 -2.53 0.27
CA VAL A 108 -14.49 -3.69 1.00
C VAL A 108 -15.39 -4.51 0.07
N LEU A 109 -16.24 -3.85 -0.70
CA LEU A 109 -17.16 -4.51 -1.63
C LEU A 109 -16.42 -5.36 -2.67
N ILE A 110 -15.36 -4.84 -3.28
CA ILE A 110 -14.62 -5.61 -4.28
C ILE A 110 -13.97 -6.86 -3.67
N VAL A 111 -13.45 -6.77 -2.44
CA VAL A 111 -12.88 -7.92 -1.71
C VAL A 111 -13.95 -8.97 -1.39
N LEU A 112 -15.14 -8.55 -0.96
CA LEU A 112 -16.25 -9.47 -0.70
C LEU A 112 -16.74 -10.15 -1.98
N ILE A 113 -16.86 -9.40 -3.08
CA ILE A 113 -17.27 -9.94 -4.38
C ILE A 113 -16.25 -10.96 -4.89
N THR A 114 -14.96 -10.63 -4.90
CA THR A 114 -13.92 -11.54 -5.38
C THR A 114 -13.75 -12.75 -4.47
N SER A 115 -13.89 -12.58 -3.16
CA SER A 115 -13.92 -13.69 -2.19
C SER A 115 -15.10 -14.63 -2.42
N PHE A 116 -16.29 -14.08 -2.66
CA PHE A 116 -17.47 -14.88 -2.98
C PHE A 116 -17.31 -15.64 -4.30
N ILE A 117 -16.77 -15.00 -5.34
CA ILE A 117 -16.46 -15.66 -6.62
C ILE A 117 -15.49 -16.82 -6.38
N SER A 118 -14.40 -16.58 -5.63
CA SER A 118 -13.43 -17.62 -5.28
C SER A 118 -14.07 -18.81 -4.57
N TYR A 119 -14.92 -18.55 -3.57
CA TYR A 119 -15.64 -19.58 -2.84
C TYR A 119 -16.55 -20.42 -3.75
N ARG A 120 -17.20 -19.80 -4.73
CA ARG A 120 -18.04 -20.52 -5.71
C ARG A 120 -17.22 -21.43 -6.62
N TYR A 121 -16.03 -21.02 -7.05
CA TYR A 121 -15.14 -21.89 -7.83
C TYR A 121 -14.69 -23.12 -7.03
N GLU A 122 -14.30 -22.91 -5.78
CA GLU A 122 -13.90 -23.99 -4.87
C GLU A 122 -15.06 -24.95 -4.58
N ALA A 123 -16.28 -24.43 -4.37
CA ALA A 123 -17.48 -25.23 -4.15
C ALA A 123 -17.89 -26.09 -5.35
N VAL A 124 -17.55 -25.67 -6.58
CA VAL A 124 -17.80 -26.44 -7.81
C VAL A 124 -16.65 -27.42 -8.11
N GLY A 125 -15.54 -27.35 -7.37
CA GLY A 125 -14.38 -28.24 -7.52
C GLY A 125 -13.50 -27.92 -8.73
N VAL A 126 -13.60 -26.71 -9.29
CA VAL A 126 -12.76 -26.25 -10.42
C VAL A 126 -11.57 -25.47 -9.88
N GLU A 127 -10.38 -25.69 -10.44
CA GLU A 127 -9.20 -24.90 -10.08
C GLU A 127 -9.46 -23.40 -10.29
N THR A 128 -9.14 -22.60 -9.27
CA THR A 128 -9.34 -21.16 -9.33
C THR A 128 -8.42 -20.52 -10.38
N PRO A 129 -8.95 -19.74 -11.32
CA PRO A 129 -8.18 -19.19 -12.43
C PRO A 129 -7.19 -18.09 -12.00
N PHE A 130 -7.35 -17.54 -10.80
CA PHE A 130 -6.50 -16.51 -10.19
C PHE A 130 -5.78 -17.07 -8.95
N LYS A 131 -4.79 -16.33 -8.45
CA LYS A 131 -3.95 -16.75 -7.33
C LYS A 131 -4.61 -16.40 -6.00
N LEU A 132 -4.78 -17.39 -5.14
CA LEU A 132 -5.32 -17.19 -3.80
C LEU A 132 -4.25 -16.64 -2.85
N LEU A 133 -4.69 -15.76 -1.95
CA LEU A 133 -3.98 -15.42 -0.73
C LEU A 133 -3.97 -16.72 0.09
N GLY A 134 -2.79 -17.26 0.40
CA GLY A 134 -2.68 -18.58 1.05
C GLY A 134 -3.28 -18.60 2.46
N HIS A 135 -2.89 -19.60 3.26
CA HIS A 135 -3.37 -19.68 4.64
C HIS A 135 -2.97 -18.43 5.44
N VAL A 136 -3.96 -17.82 6.10
CA VAL A 136 -3.76 -16.72 7.04
C VAL A 136 -3.99 -17.28 8.44
N GLU A 137 -2.93 -17.31 9.24
CA GLU A 137 -2.98 -17.81 10.62
C GLU A 137 -4.00 -17.00 11.45
N PRO A 138 -4.97 -17.66 12.10
CA PRO A 138 -5.93 -16.98 12.95
C PRO A 138 -5.30 -16.58 14.29
N GLY A 139 -5.63 -15.38 14.77
CA GLY A 139 -5.25 -14.91 16.11
C GLY A 139 -4.31 -13.70 16.10
N ILE A 140 -4.02 -13.20 17.30
CA ILE A 140 -3.10 -12.09 17.51
C ILE A 140 -1.67 -12.66 17.54
N PRO A 141 -0.69 -12.04 16.84
CA PRO A 141 0.70 -12.47 16.93
C PRO A 141 1.16 -12.44 18.40
N ARG A 142 1.89 -13.47 18.82
CA ARG A 142 2.46 -13.51 20.18
C ARG A 142 3.42 -12.35 20.36
N PHE A 143 3.31 -11.61 21.47
CA PHE A 143 4.27 -10.57 21.81
C PHE A 143 5.64 -11.22 22.04
N GLN A 144 6.57 -10.99 21.11
CA GLN A 144 7.93 -11.50 21.15
C GLN A 144 8.89 -10.34 20.92
N LEU A 145 9.93 -10.27 21.73
CA LEU A 145 11.03 -9.34 21.49
C LEU A 145 11.77 -9.78 20.21
N PRO A 146 12.32 -8.83 19.42
CA PRO A 146 13.11 -9.16 18.24
C PRO A 146 14.26 -10.12 18.62
N PRO A 147 14.55 -11.14 17.79
CA PRO A 147 15.63 -12.08 18.09
C PRO A 147 16.99 -11.39 18.04
N PHE A 148 17.80 -11.55 19.08
CA PHE A 148 19.16 -10.99 19.16
C PHE A 148 20.22 -11.85 18.45
N SER A 149 19.86 -13.04 17.97
CA SER A 149 20.70 -13.93 17.16
C SER A 149 19.83 -14.70 16.17
N THR A 150 20.23 -14.77 14.90
CA THR A 150 19.51 -15.55 13.88
C THR A 150 20.49 -16.46 13.15
N THR A 151 20.14 -17.73 13.01
CA THR A 151 20.84 -18.67 12.14
C THR A 151 20.27 -18.56 10.72
N MET A 152 21.03 -17.98 9.79
CA MET A 152 20.67 -17.94 8.37
C MET A 152 21.49 -18.98 7.63
N GLY A 153 20.90 -20.15 7.37
CA GLY A 153 21.62 -21.28 6.79
C GLY A 153 22.66 -21.87 7.76
N ASN A 154 23.93 -21.97 7.33
CA ASN A 154 25.04 -22.52 8.11
C ASN A 154 25.84 -21.44 8.88
N HIS A 155 25.38 -20.18 8.86
CA HIS A 155 26.03 -19.07 9.52
C HIS A 155 25.14 -18.49 10.61
N THR A 156 25.70 -18.39 11.81
CA THR A 156 25.12 -17.66 12.93
C THR A 156 25.41 -16.18 12.73
N VAL A 157 24.36 -15.38 12.52
CA VAL A 157 24.49 -13.92 12.47
C VAL A 157 24.28 -13.38 13.88
N GLU A 158 25.31 -12.74 14.42
CA GLU A 158 25.23 -12.10 15.73
C GLU A 158 24.52 -10.73 15.67
N PHE A 159 24.05 -10.25 16.82
CA PHE A 159 23.42 -8.94 16.96
C PHE A 159 24.22 -7.81 16.32
N THR A 160 25.55 -7.81 16.51
CA THR A 160 26.43 -6.77 15.99
C THR A 160 26.47 -6.75 14.46
N GLN A 161 26.39 -7.92 13.81
CA GLN A 161 26.36 -8.03 12.35
C GLN A 161 25.01 -7.59 11.81
N MET A 162 23.90 -8.04 12.42
CA MET A 162 22.56 -7.57 12.08
C MET A 162 22.45 -6.04 12.22
N PHE A 163 23.01 -5.47 13.28
CA PHE A 163 23.00 -4.03 13.49
C PHE A 163 23.76 -3.28 12.40
N ARG A 164 24.96 -3.76 12.01
CA ARG A 164 25.77 -3.15 10.94
C ARG A 164 25.03 -3.18 9.59
N ASP A 165 24.38 -4.29 9.26
CA ASP A 165 23.65 -4.44 8.01
C ASP A 165 22.39 -3.56 7.96
N LEU A 166 21.73 -3.36 9.11
CA LEU A 166 20.54 -2.52 9.24
C LEU A 166 20.85 -1.04 9.51
N THR A 167 22.10 -0.70 9.83
CA THR A 167 22.51 0.68 10.17
C THR A 167 22.08 1.69 9.09
N PRO A 168 22.29 1.46 7.78
CA PRO A 168 21.85 2.42 6.76
C PRO A 168 20.32 2.61 6.76
N ALA A 169 19.58 1.52 6.95
CA ALA A 169 18.12 1.53 6.96
C ALA A 169 17.56 2.24 8.21
N MET A 170 18.24 2.13 9.37
CA MET A 170 17.82 2.81 10.61
C MET A 170 17.77 4.33 10.49
N PHE A 171 18.63 4.95 9.68
CA PHE A 171 18.58 6.40 9.47
C PHE A 171 17.61 6.79 8.36
N VAL A 172 17.56 6.01 7.27
CA VAL A 172 16.76 6.33 6.10
C VAL A 172 15.26 6.12 6.35
N ILE A 173 14.87 5.01 6.98
CA ILE A 173 13.45 4.66 7.17
C ILE A 173 12.70 5.72 8.00
N PRO A 174 13.18 6.16 9.18
CA PRO A 174 12.48 7.19 9.96
C PRO A 174 12.44 8.53 9.24
N LEU A 175 13.50 8.89 8.52
CA LEU A 175 13.50 10.12 7.71
C LEU A 175 12.40 10.05 6.64
N VAL A 176 12.35 8.97 5.86
CA VAL A 176 11.33 8.74 4.82
C VAL A 176 9.92 8.70 5.41
N ALA A 177 9.74 8.09 6.59
CA ALA A 177 8.45 8.04 7.29
C ALA A 177 7.97 9.45 7.70
N ILE A 178 8.86 10.28 8.25
CA ILE A 178 8.55 11.68 8.60
C ILE A 178 8.23 12.49 7.33
N LEU A 179 9.02 12.32 6.27
CA LEU A 179 8.77 12.98 4.98
C LEU A 179 7.37 12.65 4.45
N ALA A 180 7.00 11.37 4.46
CA ALA A 180 5.71 10.90 3.99
C ALA A 180 4.56 11.48 4.83
N ASN A 181 4.64 11.37 6.16
CA ASN A 181 3.58 11.86 7.05
C ASN A 181 3.39 13.37 6.93
N VAL A 182 4.49 14.14 6.94
CA VAL A 182 4.40 15.61 6.84
C VAL A 182 3.91 16.05 5.46
N SER A 183 4.26 15.33 4.39
CA SER A 183 3.71 15.60 3.06
C SER A 183 2.19 15.42 3.03
N ILE A 184 1.67 14.38 3.70
CA ILE A 184 0.23 14.13 3.84
C ILE A 184 -0.41 15.24 4.67
N SER A 185 0.13 15.56 5.84
CA SER A 185 -0.40 16.60 6.73
C SER A 185 -0.41 17.97 6.05
N LYS A 186 0.64 18.33 5.31
CA LYS A 186 0.70 19.57 4.50
C LYS A 186 -0.34 19.57 3.37
N ALA A 187 -0.56 18.46 2.68
CA ALA A 187 -1.58 18.36 1.63
C ALA A 187 -3.00 18.53 2.19
N PHE A 188 -3.30 17.96 3.35
CA PHE A 188 -4.58 18.15 4.04
C PHE A 188 -4.73 19.55 4.61
N ALA A 189 -3.68 20.11 5.20
CA ALA A 189 -3.64 21.48 5.71
C ALA A 189 -3.85 22.52 4.62
N ALA A 190 -3.26 22.34 3.43
CA ALA A 190 -3.49 23.24 2.30
C ALA A 190 -4.97 23.30 1.87
N SER A 191 -5.73 22.22 2.07
CA SER A 191 -7.18 22.18 1.79
C SER A 191 -8.06 22.70 2.93
N SER A 192 -7.55 22.75 4.16
CA SER A 192 -8.30 23.09 5.39
C SER A 192 -7.87 24.41 6.05
N GLY A 193 -6.78 25.04 5.58
CA GLY A 193 -6.25 26.31 6.10
C GLY A 193 -5.56 26.23 7.46
N SER A 194 -5.32 25.04 8.01
CA SER A 194 -4.74 24.86 9.34
C SER A 194 -3.20 24.78 9.29
N PRO A 195 -2.45 25.41 10.20
CA PRO A 195 -1.00 25.26 10.27
C PRO A 195 -0.60 23.84 10.71
N VAL A 196 0.49 23.31 10.17
CA VAL A 196 1.04 21.98 10.52
C VAL A 196 2.33 22.17 11.32
N ASP A 197 2.37 21.65 12.55
CA ASP A 197 3.61 21.56 13.32
C ASP A 197 4.32 20.22 13.06
N ALA A 198 5.41 20.29 12.30
CA ALA A 198 6.22 19.12 11.95
C ALA A 198 6.87 18.44 13.17
N THR A 199 7.13 19.16 14.27
CA THR A 199 7.76 18.60 15.46
C THR A 199 6.79 17.68 16.22
N GLN A 200 5.54 18.12 16.35
CA GLN A 200 4.48 17.33 16.96
C GLN A 200 4.15 16.07 16.16
N GLU A 201 4.08 16.19 14.83
CA GLU A 201 3.90 15.03 13.93
C GLU A 201 5.02 14.00 14.10
N MET A 202 6.26 14.47 14.27
CA MET A 202 7.42 13.59 14.45
C MET A 202 7.44 12.89 15.81
N LEU A 203 7.00 13.56 16.89
CA LEU A 203 6.84 12.93 18.20
C LEU A 203 5.75 11.86 18.16
N THR A 204 4.62 12.17 17.52
CA THR A 204 3.47 11.25 17.43
C THR A 204 3.81 9.99 16.65
N LEU A 205 4.61 10.09 15.58
CA LEU A 205 5.09 8.92 14.83
C LEU A 205 6.05 8.02 15.61
N SER A 206 6.69 8.53 16.67
CA SER A 206 7.73 7.82 17.41
C SER A 206 7.19 7.04 18.62
N ILE A 207 5.92 7.24 18.97
CA ILE A 207 5.20 6.61 20.08
C ILE A 207 4.38 5.45 19.52
#